data_AF-A0A6C0CV49-F1
#
_entry.id   AF-A0A6C0CV49-F1
#
_cell.length_a   1.000
_cell.length_b   1.000
_cell.length_c   1.000
_cell.angle_alpha   90.00
_cell.angle_beta   90.00
_cell.angle_gamma   90.00
#
_symmetry.space_group_name_H-M   'P 1'
#
loop_
_entity.id
_entity.type
_entity.pdbx_description
1 polymer ?
#
loop_
_entity_poly.entity_id
_entity_poly.type
_entity_poly.pdbx_seq_one_letter_code
_entity_poly.pdbx_strand_id
1 'polypeptide(L)'
;MNTKSKSKNLIRGQRYLFSQKAPYHDDEKSFRANFLNYYEHSNTLIINSSETERSPMTQVSIPFDWITKIQSLEDILGRENGGGVVLPSDILLEIDGYI
;
A
#
# COMPACT_ATOMS: atom_id res chain seq x y z
N MET A 1 8.08 -11.67 -20.59
CA MET A 1 8.91 -12.06 -19.42
C MET A 1 8.35 -11.37 -18.18
N ASN A 2 8.07 -12.18 -17.15
CA ASN A 2 7.66 -11.88 -15.77
C ASN A 2 6.42 -10.99 -15.52
N THR A 3 5.26 -11.66 -15.57
CA THR A 3 4.17 -11.59 -14.59
C THR A 3 4.27 -10.51 -13.48
N LYS A 4 3.83 -9.28 -13.76
CA LYS A 4 3.13 -8.46 -12.75
C LYS A 4 1.69 -8.99 -12.63
N SER A 5 1.55 -10.29 -12.33
CA SER A 5 0.30 -10.84 -11.84
C SER A 5 0.23 -10.44 -10.36
N LYS A 6 -0.62 -9.45 -10.05
CA LYS A 6 -1.30 -9.21 -8.76
C LYS A 6 -1.77 -7.74 -8.65
N SER A 7 -2.64 -7.30 -9.56
CA SER A 7 -3.73 -6.43 -9.09
C SER A 7 -4.75 -7.33 -8.40
N LYS A 8 -4.44 -7.82 -7.19
CA LYS A 8 -5.53 -8.08 -6.24
C LYS A 8 -6.28 -6.74 -6.19
N ASN A 9 -7.56 -6.74 -6.56
CA ASN A 9 -8.41 -5.55 -6.67
C ASN A 9 -8.16 -4.61 -5.48
N LEU A 10 -7.34 -3.57 -5.68
CA LEU A 10 -7.07 -2.61 -4.62
C LEU A 10 -8.37 -1.86 -4.38
N ILE A 11 -8.79 -1.82 -3.11
CA ILE A 11 -10.04 -1.21 -2.73
C ILE A 11 -9.75 0.27 -2.49
N ARG A 12 -10.46 1.13 -3.22
CA ARG A 12 -10.35 2.59 -3.03
C ARG A 12 -10.66 2.95 -1.58
N GLY A 13 -9.77 3.73 -0.98
CA GLY A 13 -9.82 4.15 0.42
C GLY A 13 -9.16 3.18 1.39
N GLN A 14 -8.87 1.94 0.99
CA GLN A 14 -8.20 0.97 1.86
C GLN A 14 -6.72 1.34 2.04
N ARG A 15 -6.24 1.13 3.27
CA ARG A 15 -4.85 1.35 3.64
C ARG A 15 -3.99 0.13 3.31
N TYR A 16 -2.82 0.38 2.73
CA TYR A 16 -1.85 -0.65 2.37
C TYR A 16 -0.44 -0.24 2.82
N LEU A 17 0.43 -1.22 3.02
CA LEU A 17 1.87 -1.02 3.09
C LEU A 17 2.43 -1.12 1.67
N PHE A 18 2.97 -0.02 1.17
CA PHE A 18 3.64 0.06 -0.12
C PHE A 18 5.15 0.00 0.09
N SER A 19 5.82 -0.92 -0.62
CA SER A 19 7.27 -0.94 -0.74
C SER A 19 7.65 -0.31 -2.07
N GLN A 20 8.57 0.66 -2.03
CA GLN A 20 9.05 1.41 -3.18
C GLN A 20 10.56 1.38 -3.31
N LYS A 21 11.03 1.22 -4.55
CA LYS A 21 12.43 1.38 -4.96
C LYS A 21 12.49 2.45 -6.04
N ALA A 22 12.54 3.72 -5.60
CA ALA A 22 12.74 4.84 -6.52
C ALA A 22 14.20 4.84 -7.04
N PRO A 23 14.45 5.32 -8.27
CA PRO A 23 15.77 5.25 -8.91
C PRO A 23 16.86 6.08 -8.19
N TYR A 24 16.46 6.99 -7.31
CA TYR A 24 17.35 7.86 -6.52
C TYR A 24 17.48 7.42 -5.05
N HIS A 25 16.97 6.25 -4.69
CA HIS A 25 17.17 5.66 -3.37
C HIS A 25 18.03 4.40 -3.49
N ASP A 26 19.08 4.32 -2.66
CA ASP A 26 19.94 3.14 -2.58
C ASP A 26 19.16 1.92 -2.05
N ASP A 27 18.31 2.17 -1.05
CA ASP A 27 17.51 1.15 -0.38
C ASP A 27 16.03 1.22 -0.76
N GLU A 28 15.35 0.07 -0.67
CA GLU A 28 13.90 0.02 -0.72
C GLU A 28 13.32 0.70 0.54
N LYS A 29 12.32 1.55 0.36
CA LYS A 29 11.59 2.21 1.44
C LYS A 29 10.17 1.70 1.47
N SER A 30 9.58 1.59 2.66
CA SER A 30 8.17 1.24 2.80
C SER A 30 7.42 2.34 3.54
N PHE A 31 6.16 2.55 3.17
CA PHE A 31 5.29 3.53 3.78
C PHE A 31 3.84 3.03 3.74
N ARG A 32 3.01 3.45 4.70
CA ARG A 32 1.58 3.16 4.67
C ARG A 32 0.81 4.35 4.13
N ALA A 33 -0.16 4.06 3.27
CA ALA A 33 -1.03 5.06 2.68
C ALA A 33 -2.36 4.42 2.26
N ASN A 34 -3.35 5.28 1.98
CA ASN A 34 -4.63 4.85 1.45
C ASN A 34 -4.57 4.87 -0.07
N PHE A 35 -5.01 3.79 -0.71
CA PHE A 35 -5.11 3.71 -2.16
C PHE A 35 -6.27 4.57 -2.66
N LEU A 36 -6.05 5.46 -3.62
CA LEU A 36 -7.13 6.23 -4.23
C LEU A 36 -7.46 5.75 -5.63
N ASN A 37 -6.44 5.60 -6.48
CA ASN A 37 -6.64 5.21 -7.86
C ASN A 37 -5.34 4.69 -8.50
N TYR A 38 -5.48 4.00 -9.62
CA TYR A 38 -4.38 3.66 -10.52
C TYR A 38 -4.75 4.07 -11.94
N TYR A 39 -3.93 4.92 -12.55
CA TYR A 39 -4.09 5.35 -13.93
C TYR A 39 -3.25 4.46 -14.84
N GLU A 40 -3.91 3.52 -15.52
CA GLU A 40 -3.26 2.57 -16.44
C GLU A 40 -2.47 3.26 -17.56
N HIS A 41 -3.04 4.32 -18.15
CA HIS A 41 -2.41 5.00 -19.28
C HIS A 41 -1.07 5.65 -18.94
N SER A 42 -0.92 6.17 -17.72
CA SER A 42 0.30 6.80 -17.24
C SER A 42 1.10 5.91 -16.28
N ASN A 43 0.66 4.66 -16.08
CA ASN A 43 1.22 3.71 -15.10
C ASN A 43 1.49 4.38 -13.74
N THR A 44 0.51 5.14 -13.23
CA THR A 44 0.68 5.99 -12.04
C THR A 44 -0.29 5.60 -10.93
N LEU A 45 0.25 5.40 -9.73
CA LEU A 45 -0.49 5.16 -8.50
C LEU A 45 -0.83 6.50 -7.83
N ILE A 46 -2.07 6.66 -7.39
CA ILE A 46 -2.51 7.80 -6.58
C ILE A 46 -2.86 7.30 -5.18
N ILE A 47 -2.28 7.95 -4.18
CA ILE A 47 -2.49 7.65 -2.75
C ILE A 47 -2.77 8.93 -1.97
N ASN A 48 -3.31 8.80 -0.76
CA ASN A 48 -3.38 9.86 0.24
C ASN A 48 -3.15 9.32 1.65
N SER A 49 -3.26 10.20 2.66
CA SER A 49 -3.07 9.85 4.07
C SER A 49 -1.77 9.07 4.32
N SER A 50 -0.72 9.43 3.58
CA SER A 50 0.60 8.83 3.70
C SER A 50 1.23 9.27 5.02
N GLU A 51 1.83 8.33 5.75
CA GLU A 51 2.56 8.61 7.01
C GLU A 51 3.72 9.61 6.82
N THR A 52 4.16 9.79 5.58
CA THR A 52 5.21 10.75 5.23
C THR A 52 4.72 12.19 5.13
N GLU A 53 3.41 12.42 5.07
CA GLU A 53 2.80 13.73 4.80
C GLU A 53 2.14 14.32 6.04
N ARG A 54 2.25 15.64 6.22
CA ARG A 54 1.65 16.35 7.38
C ARG A 54 0.13 16.45 7.32
N SER A 55 -0.44 16.47 6.11
CA SER A 55 -1.88 16.61 5.92
C SER A 55 -2.45 15.29 5.41
N PRO A 56 -3.49 14.72 6.07
CA PRO A 56 -4.14 13.50 5.62
C PRO A 56 -4.82 13.66 4.25
N MET A 57 -5.09 14.91 3.84
CA MET A 57 -5.70 15.22 2.56
C MET A 57 -4.69 15.35 1.41
N THR A 58 -3.38 15.31 1.69
CA THR A 58 -2.35 15.35 0.65
C THR A 58 -2.47 14.13 -0.25
N GLN A 59 -2.63 14.37 -1.55
CA GLN A 59 -2.59 13.34 -2.57
C GLN A 59 -1.21 13.29 -3.19
N VAL A 60 -0.67 12.09 -3.33
CA VAL A 60 0.66 11.86 -3.90
C VAL A 60 0.51 10.93 -5.12
N SER A 61 1.21 11.30 -6.18
CA SER A 61 1.29 10.53 -7.42
C SER A 61 2.64 9.83 -7.50
N ILE A 62 2.65 8.51 -7.67
CA ILE A 62 3.87 7.69 -7.69
C ILE A 62 3.87 6.84 -8.97
N PRO A 63 4.96 6.83 -9.76
CA PRO A 63 5.13 5.88 -10.84
C PRO A 63 5.01 4.45 -10.33
N PHE A 64 4.06 3.67 -10.87
CA PHE A 64 3.78 2.33 -10.37
C PHE A 64 4.95 1.36 -10.58
N ASP A 65 5.86 1.66 -11.50
CA ASP A 65 7.10 0.90 -11.68
C ASP A 65 8.07 1.00 -10.50
N TRP A 66 7.94 2.01 -9.65
CA TRP A 66 8.73 2.11 -8.43
C TRP A 66 8.17 1.20 -7.32
N ILE A 67 6.91 0.77 -7.43
CA ILE A 67 6.26 -0.07 -6.43
C ILE A 67 6.66 -1.52 -6.65
N THR A 68 7.39 -2.07 -5.68
CA THR A 68 7.90 -3.44 -5.72
C THR A 68 6.94 -4.41 -5.03
N LYS A 69 6.18 -3.92 -4.05
CA LYS A 69 5.26 -4.74 -3.25
C LYS A 69 4.12 -3.89 -2.68
N ILE A 70 2.94 -4.50 -2.59
CA ILE A 70 1.76 -3.93 -1.93
C ILE A 70 1.20 -5.02 -1.01
N GLN A 71 0.91 -4.67 0.24
CA GLN A 71 0.36 -5.60 1.22
C GLN A 71 -0.81 -4.98 1.97
N SER A 72 -1.92 -5.71 2.11
CA SER A 72 -2.96 -5.39 3.08
C SER A 72 -2.49 -5.71 4.50
N LEU A 73 -3.22 -5.22 5.51
CA LEU A 73 -2.97 -5.61 6.89
C LEU A 73 -3.10 -7.13 7.10
N GLU A 74 -4.06 -7.77 6.43
CA GLU A 74 -4.21 -9.23 6.42
C GLU A 74 -2.98 -9.95 5.84
N ASP A 75 -2.43 -9.45 4.72
CA ASP A 75 -1.23 -10.03 4.11
C ASP A 75 0.00 -9.90 5.04
N ILE A 76 0.04 -8.87 5.90
CA ILE A 76 1.09 -8.67 6.91
C ILE A 76 0.91 -9.67 8.05
N LEU A 77 -0.28 -9.70 8.67
CA LEU A 77 -0.59 -10.56 9.82
C LEU A 77 -0.56 -12.06 9.48
N GLY A 78 -0.95 -12.43 8.26
CA GLY A 78 -1.00 -13.82 7.82
C GLY A 78 0.36 -14.44 7.52
N ARG A 79 1.42 -13.64 7.32
CA ARG A 79 2.74 -14.15 6.92
C ARG A 79 3.73 -14.33 8.08
N GLU A 80 3.60 -13.58 9.17
CA GLU A 80 4.68 -13.53 10.16
C GLU A 80 4.69 -14.68 11.18
N ASN A 81 3.60 -15.42 11.40
CA ASN A 81 3.52 -16.24 12.63
C ASN A 81 3.01 -17.69 12.52
N GLY A 82 3.07 -18.38 11.38
CA GLY A 82 2.82 -19.85 11.32
C GLY A 82 1.52 -20.33 12.01
N GLY A 83 0.57 -19.42 12.16
CA GLY A 83 -0.40 -19.34 13.26
C GLY A 83 -0.97 -17.93 13.22
N GLY A 84 -1.70 -17.64 12.15
CA GLY A 84 -2.16 -16.29 11.83
C GLY A 84 -2.99 -15.70 12.95
N VAL A 85 -2.66 -14.48 13.34
CA VAL A 85 -3.52 -13.65 14.18
C VAL A 85 -4.76 -13.32 13.34
N VAL A 86 -5.84 -14.08 13.57
CA VAL A 86 -7.14 -13.84 12.92
C VAL A 86 -7.85 -12.78 13.72
N LEU A 87 -7.66 -11.51 13.32
CA LEU A 87 -8.48 -10.42 13.83
C LEU A 87 -9.74 -10.32 12.98
N PRO A 88 -10.91 -10.08 13.60
CA PRO A 88 -12.10 -9.69 12.86
C PRO A 88 -11.83 -8.45 12.00
N SER A 89 -12.46 -8.39 10.83
CA SER A 89 -12.28 -7.28 9.88
C SER A 89 -12.53 -5.91 10.52
N ASP A 90 -13.44 -5.80 11.48
CA ASP A 90 -13.75 -4.56 12.19
C ASP A 90 -12.54 -4.02 12.98
N ILE A 91 -11.75 -4.91 13.58
CA ILE A 91 -10.52 -4.52 14.31
C ILE A 91 -9.42 -4.12 13.33
N LEU A 92 -9.33 -4.81 12.18
CA LEU A 92 -8.38 -4.45 11.12
C LEU A 92 -8.69 -3.07 10.54
N LEU A 93 -9.98 -2.78 10.36
CA LEU A 93 -10.46 -1.46 9.93
C LEU A 93 -10.14 -0.38 10.97
N GLU A 94 -10.31 -0.67 12.26
CA GLU A 94 -9.97 0.28 13.33
C GLU A 94 -8.45 0.60 13.35
N ILE A 95 -7.60 -0.41 13.18
CA ILE A 95 -6.14 -0.24 13.08
C ILE A 95 -5.76 0.57 11.83
N ASP A 96 -6.40 0.31 10.70
CA ASP A 96 -6.17 1.05 9.46
C ASP A 96 -6.76 2.47 9.49
N GLY A 97 -7.77 2.73 10.32
CA GLY A 97 -8.44 4.02 10.49
C GLY A 97 -7.74 5.00 11.44
N TYR A 98 -6.80 4.53 12.27
CA TYR A 98 -6.05 5.37 13.21
C TYR A 98 -4.91 6.11 12.50
N ILE A 99 -5.07 7.44 12.32
CA ILE A 99 -4.06 8.38 11.79
C ILE A 99 -4.04 9.63 12.67
#